data_AF-A0A6M3JN16-F1
#
_entry.id   AF-A0A6M3JN16-F1
#
_cell.length_a   1.000
_cell.length_b   1.000
_cell.length_c   1.000
_cell.angle_alpha   90.00
_cell.angle_beta   90.00
_cell.angle_gamma   90.00
#
_symmetry.space_group_name_H-M   'P 1'
#
loop_
_entity.id
_entity.type
_entity.pdbx_description
1 polymer ?
#
loop_
_entity_poly.entity_id
_entity_poly.type
_entity_poly.pdbx_seq_one_letter_code
_entity_poly.pdbx_strand_id
1 'polypeptide(L)'
;MMTSKQEAVFKNLMDYVDRHNLQVQFYFGCAEPGYDDVPVLAADWNRPYRSCAWDYTQEEGNQQLTNRGKERYRLYKLGKFINNFFGSDVSTEWDDEWTCCGECGKAIRTNPDSYSWEPNFVQSDYGLVCADCASEDDLADYTNTTDRAIPSWMRGIADKAGFICALDDPYFSASCKRFQTGFHPGQNDTPQEALQELYDLCEGKEFFKKKYDYLFAITDKGQFDISWTVLIREREED
;
A
#
# COMPACT_ATOMS: atom_id res chain seq x y z
N MET A 1 13.78 -4.66 -19.59
CA MET A 1 13.90 -5.94 -20.32
C MET A 1 15.17 -6.61 -19.80
N MET A 2 15.08 -7.84 -19.25
CA MET A 2 16.26 -8.53 -18.69
C MET A 2 17.29 -8.83 -19.79
N THR A 3 18.56 -8.79 -19.44
CA THR A 3 19.64 -9.32 -20.31
C THR A 3 19.57 -10.84 -20.33
N SER A 4 20.04 -11.48 -21.40
CA SER A 4 20.10 -12.95 -21.50
C SER A 4 20.89 -13.62 -20.37
N LYS A 5 21.89 -12.92 -19.82
CA LYS A 5 22.64 -13.36 -18.64
C LYS A 5 21.76 -13.33 -17.38
N GLN A 6 20.97 -12.27 -17.19
CA GLN A 6 20.03 -12.15 -16.07
C GLN A 6 18.95 -13.22 -16.15
N GLU A 7 18.41 -13.50 -17.34
CA GLU A 7 17.43 -14.58 -17.55
C GLU A 7 17.98 -15.95 -17.17
N ALA A 8 19.22 -16.28 -17.59
CA ALA A 8 19.84 -17.56 -17.27
C ALA A 8 20.12 -17.72 -15.76
N VAL A 9 20.59 -16.65 -15.12
CA VAL A 9 20.76 -16.62 -13.66
C VAL A 9 19.42 -16.82 -12.97
N PHE A 10 18.41 -16.04 -13.37
CA PHE A 10 17.10 -16.04 -12.75
C PHE A 10 16.46 -17.42 -12.86
N LYS A 11 16.56 -18.07 -14.02
CA LYS A 11 16.15 -19.46 -14.19
C LYS A 11 16.84 -20.40 -13.20
N ASN A 12 18.16 -20.31 -13.05
CA ASN A 12 18.90 -21.14 -12.10
C ASN A 12 18.49 -20.85 -10.64
N LEU A 13 18.13 -19.61 -10.33
CA LEU A 13 17.64 -19.20 -9.02
C LEU A 13 16.28 -19.83 -8.72
N MET A 14 15.33 -19.74 -9.65
CA MET A 14 14.01 -20.36 -9.51
C MET A 14 14.11 -21.89 -9.46
N ASP A 15 14.97 -22.50 -10.28
CA ASP A 15 15.26 -23.95 -10.21
C ASP A 15 15.80 -24.36 -8.82
N TYR A 16 16.58 -23.49 -8.16
CA TYR A 16 17.06 -23.72 -6.79
C TYR A 16 15.94 -23.60 -5.77
N VAL A 17 15.11 -22.56 -5.87
CA VAL A 17 13.93 -22.33 -5.02
C VAL A 17 13.00 -23.55 -5.08
N ASP A 18 12.66 -24.00 -6.28
CA ASP A 18 11.76 -25.13 -6.53
C ASP A 18 12.35 -26.44 -5.99
N ARG A 19 13.62 -26.73 -6.31
CA ARG A 19 14.30 -27.95 -5.84
C ARG A 19 14.35 -28.06 -4.33
N HIS A 20 14.40 -26.93 -3.63
CA HIS A 20 14.47 -26.88 -2.18
C HIS A 20 13.13 -26.57 -1.51
N ASN A 21 12.05 -26.44 -2.29
CA ASN A 21 10.71 -26.09 -1.82
C ASN A 21 10.74 -24.88 -0.86
N LEU A 22 11.44 -23.82 -1.27
CA LEU A 22 11.56 -22.59 -0.49
C LEU A 22 10.34 -21.70 -0.75
N GLN A 23 9.79 -21.10 0.31
CA GLN A 23 8.73 -20.10 0.17
C GLN A 23 9.33 -18.77 -0.25
N VAL A 24 9.30 -18.49 -1.55
CA VAL A 24 9.73 -17.22 -2.15
C VAL A 24 8.65 -16.75 -3.10
N GLN A 25 8.20 -15.51 -2.91
CA GLN A 25 7.33 -14.82 -3.84
C GLN A 25 8.17 -14.07 -4.86
N PHE A 26 7.71 -14.04 -6.11
CA PHE A 26 8.39 -13.35 -7.19
C PHE A 26 7.46 -12.35 -7.86
N TYR A 27 7.98 -11.15 -8.08
CA TYR A 27 7.31 -10.06 -8.77
C TYR A 27 8.19 -9.55 -9.91
N PHE A 28 7.58 -9.25 -11.06
CA PHE A 28 8.31 -8.89 -12.27
C PHE A 28 8.95 -7.49 -12.24
N GLY A 29 8.50 -6.64 -11.32
CA GLY A 29 8.93 -5.26 -11.16
C GLY A 29 8.46 -4.70 -9.82
N CYS A 30 8.74 -3.43 -9.57
CA CYS A 30 8.35 -2.72 -8.37
C CYS A 30 7.55 -1.46 -8.75
N ALA A 31 6.41 -1.25 -8.09
CA ALA A 31 5.59 -0.05 -8.25
C ALA A 31 5.69 0.89 -7.04
N GLU A 32 6.57 0.62 -6.07
CA GLU A 32 6.74 1.47 -4.89
C GLU A 32 7.60 2.70 -5.23
N PRO A 33 7.17 3.94 -4.90
CA PRO A 33 7.94 5.14 -5.18
C PRO A 33 9.29 5.14 -4.46
N GLY A 34 10.33 5.56 -5.15
CA GLY A 34 11.70 5.59 -4.61
C GLY A 34 12.46 4.27 -4.73
N TYR A 35 11.83 3.22 -5.26
CA TYR A 35 12.47 1.96 -5.62
C TYR A 35 12.72 1.90 -7.13
N ASP A 36 13.75 1.16 -7.53
CA ASP A 36 13.99 0.86 -8.94
C ASP A 36 12.95 -0.17 -9.44
N ASP A 37 12.49 -0.03 -10.68
CA ASP A 37 11.59 -1.01 -11.33
C ASP A 37 12.39 -2.25 -11.77
N VAL A 38 12.85 -3.00 -10.78
CA VAL A 38 13.57 -4.27 -10.93
C VAL A 38 12.71 -5.41 -10.37
N PRO A 39 12.96 -6.66 -10.80
CA PRO A 39 12.30 -7.80 -10.21
C PRO A 39 12.50 -7.86 -8.69
N VAL A 40 11.46 -8.25 -7.98
CA VAL A 40 11.45 -8.33 -6.52
C VAL A 40 11.26 -9.79 -6.09
N LEU A 41 12.10 -10.25 -5.18
CA LEU A 41 11.93 -11.51 -4.47
C LEU A 41 11.56 -11.22 -3.04
N ALA A 42 10.43 -11.74 -2.58
CA ALA A 42 9.99 -11.58 -1.20
C ALA A 42 9.97 -12.92 -0.45
N ALA A 43 10.53 -12.94 0.76
CA ALA A 43 10.57 -14.11 1.64
C ALA A 43 10.92 -13.72 3.09
N ASP A 44 10.77 -14.66 4.04
CA ASP A 44 11.39 -14.54 5.36
C ASP A 44 12.92 -14.67 5.27
N TRP A 45 13.61 -13.54 5.06
CA TRP A 45 15.08 -13.48 5.00
C TRP A 45 15.77 -13.58 6.36
N ASN A 46 15.01 -13.72 7.46
CA ASN A 46 15.59 -13.71 8.79
C ASN A 46 16.54 -14.90 8.98
N ARG A 47 17.66 -14.62 9.64
CA ARG A 47 18.55 -15.68 10.09
C ARG A 47 17.84 -16.49 11.19
N PRO A 48 17.95 -17.83 11.18
CA PRO A 48 17.48 -18.64 12.30
C PRO A 48 18.15 -18.21 13.61
N TYR A 49 17.37 -18.01 14.64
CA TYR A 49 17.85 -17.56 15.95
C TYR A 49 18.19 -18.75 16.84
N ARG A 50 19.41 -18.80 17.37
CA ARG A 50 19.87 -19.92 18.23
C ARG A 50 19.01 -20.12 19.48
N SER A 51 18.32 -19.09 19.95
CA SER A 51 17.44 -19.14 21.12
C SER A 51 16.00 -19.54 20.79
N CYS A 52 15.62 -19.61 19.51
CA CYS A 52 14.27 -19.97 19.12
C CYS A 52 14.14 -21.50 19.08
N ALA A 53 13.37 -22.06 20.01
CA ALA A 53 13.05 -23.51 20.05
C ALA A 53 12.37 -24.00 18.76
N TRP A 54 11.78 -23.10 17.97
CA TRP A 54 11.22 -23.40 16.66
C TRP A 54 12.26 -23.64 15.58
N ASP A 55 13.46 -23.04 15.73
CA ASP A 55 14.57 -23.17 14.77
C ASP A 55 15.53 -24.29 15.15
N TYR A 56 15.61 -24.64 16.45
CA TYR A 56 16.54 -25.65 16.94
C TYR A 56 15.89 -26.62 17.94
N THR A 57 16.18 -27.92 17.78
CA THR A 57 15.94 -28.93 18.82
C THR A 57 17.21 -29.17 19.63
N GLN A 58 17.04 -29.51 20.92
CA GLN A 58 18.12 -30.04 21.75
C GLN A 58 17.90 -31.54 21.92
N GLU A 59 18.76 -32.35 21.31
CA GLU A 59 18.79 -33.80 21.52
C GLU A 59 20.17 -34.17 22.06
N GLU A 60 20.22 -34.80 23.24
CA GLU A 60 21.44 -35.35 23.84
C GLU A 60 22.59 -34.33 24.00
N GLY A 61 22.27 -33.06 24.26
CA GLY A 61 23.26 -31.99 24.40
C GLY A 61 23.78 -31.41 23.08
N ASN A 62 23.30 -31.90 21.94
CA ASN A 62 23.61 -31.35 20.62
C ASN A 62 22.44 -30.49 20.09
N GLN A 63 22.75 -29.27 19.68
CA GLN A 63 21.79 -28.35 19.08
C GLN A 63 21.70 -28.62 17.57
N GLN A 64 20.54 -29.05 17.08
CA GLN A 64 20.29 -29.29 15.65
C GLN A 64 19.20 -28.38 15.11
N LEU A 65 19.31 -27.96 13.85
CA LEU A 65 18.24 -27.17 13.21
C LEU A 65 17.01 -28.03 12.93
N THR A 66 15.83 -27.51 13.25
CA THR A 66 14.55 -28.07 12.80
C THR A 66 14.42 -27.96 11.28
N ASN A 67 13.41 -28.59 10.67
CA ASN A 67 13.15 -28.40 9.24
C ASN A 67 12.88 -26.93 8.90
N ARG A 68 12.10 -26.23 9.73
CA ARG A 68 11.87 -24.78 9.62
C ARG A 68 13.16 -23.99 9.76
N GLY A 69 13.99 -24.31 10.75
CA GLY A 69 15.30 -23.66 10.94
C GLY A 69 16.25 -23.89 9.75
N LYS A 70 16.24 -25.09 9.15
CA LYS A 70 17.01 -25.40 7.92
C LYS A 70 16.51 -24.59 6.73
N GLU A 71 15.20 -24.45 6.57
CA GLU A 71 14.57 -23.65 5.52
C GLU A 71 14.94 -22.17 5.65
N ARG A 72 14.70 -21.55 6.81
CA ARG A 72 15.09 -20.15 7.08
C ARG A 72 16.59 -19.93 6.88
N TYR A 73 17.43 -20.90 7.25
CA TYR A 73 18.87 -20.81 6.99
C TYR A 73 19.22 -20.80 5.50
N ARG A 74 18.49 -21.58 4.68
CA ARG A 74 18.64 -21.58 3.22
C ARG A 74 18.15 -20.25 2.63
N LEU A 75 16.99 -19.74 3.05
CA LEU A 75 16.48 -18.43 2.64
C LEU A 75 17.46 -17.30 2.99
N TYR A 76 17.96 -17.26 4.22
CA TYR A 76 18.99 -16.30 4.63
C TYR A 76 20.26 -16.36 3.76
N LYS A 77 20.73 -17.58 3.43
CA LYS A 77 21.88 -17.77 2.54
C LYS A 77 21.57 -17.32 1.11
N LEU A 78 20.35 -17.60 0.64
CA LEU A 78 19.87 -17.22 -0.68
C LEU A 78 19.78 -15.70 -0.81
N GLY A 79 19.16 -15.00 0.13
CA GLY A 79 19.09 -13.55 0.15
C GLY A 79 20.49 -12.90 0.17
N LYS A 80 21.41 -13.43 0.99
CA LYS A 80 22.83 -13.01 0.95
C LYS A 80 23.49 -13.22 -0.40
N PHE A 81 23.23 -14.35 -1.04
CA PHE A 81 23.74 -14.63 -2.38
C PHE A 81 23.16 -13.64 -3.38
N ILE A 82 21.85 -13.42 -3.38
CA ILE A 82 21.18 -12.48 -4.28
C ILE A 82 21.79 -11.07 -4.12
N ASN A 83 21.88 -10.56 -2.90
CA ASN A 83 22.41 -9.22 -2.64
C ASN A 83 23.88 -9.05 -3.06
N ASN A 84 24.69 -10.09 -2.92
CA ASN A 84 26.10 -10.04 -3.30
C ASN A 84 26.33 -10.12 -4.82
N PHE A 85 25.44 -10.78 -5.57
CA PHE A 85 25.64 -11.05 -7.00
C PHE A 85 24.72 -10.23 -7.92
N PHE A 86 23.57 -9.78 -7.43
CA PHE A 86 22.52 -9.10 -8.20
C PHE A 86 22.03 -7.80 -7.54
N GLY A 87 22.76 -7.24 -6.57
CA GLY A 87 22.23 -6.24 -5.65
C GLY A 87 21.56 -5.00 -6.26
N SER A 88 21.82 -4.64 -7.52
CA SER A 88 21.11 -3.57 -8.25
C SER A 88 20.12 -4.08 -9.30
N ASP A 89 20.15 -5.37 -9.62
CA ASP A 89 19.37 -5.99 -10.69
C ASP A 89 18.11 -6.71 -10.16
N VAL A 90 18.07 -7.01 -8.86
CA VAL A 90 16.97 -7.71 -8.17
C VAL A 90 16.88 -7.15 -6.75
N SER A 91 15.66 -6.80 -6.29
CA SER A 91 15.43 -6.44 -4.88
C SER A 91 15.06 -7.65 -4.04
N THR A 92 15.51 -7.68 -2.78
CA THR A 92 15.11 -8.66 -1.77
C THR A 92 14.27 -7.97 -0.70
N GLU A 93 13.01 -8.35 -0.58
CA GLU A 93 12.03 -7.68 0.27
C GLU A 93 11.34 -8.65 1.24
N TRP A 94 10.69 -8.16 2.29
CA TRP A 94 10.01 -9.04 3.26
C TRP A 94 8.62 -9.46 2.75
N ASP A 95 8.31 -10.76 2.81
CA ASP A 95 7.04 -11.30 2.29
C ASP A 95 5.80 -10.92 3.09
N ASP A 96 5.97 -10.39 4.30
CA ASP A 96 4.90 -9.83 5.13
C ASP A 96 4.75 -8.31 5.00
N GLU A 97 5.63 -7.64 4.26
CA GLU A 97 5.58 -6.20 3.98
C GLU A 97 5.22 -5.87 2.53
N TRP A 98 5.20 -6.88 1.64
CA TRP A 98 5.02 -6.71 0.21
C TRP A 98 4.02 -7.71 -0.37
N THR A 99 3.29 -7.27 -1.38
CA THR A 99 2.36 -8.09 -2.17
C THR A 99 2.39 -7.66 -3.64
N CYS A 100 1.51 -8.21 -4.48
CA CYS A 100 1.39 -7.79 -5.89
C CYS A 100 0.18 -6.89 -6.13
N CYS A 101 0.35 -5.97 -7.09
CA CYS A 101 -0.76 -5.29 -7.75
C CYS A 101 -1.54 -6.31 -8.59
N GLY A 102 -2.87 -6.33 -8.44
CA GLY A 102 -3.78 -7.22 -9.18
C GLY A 102 -3.79 -7.00 -10.69
N GLU A 103 -3.46 -5.78 -11.14
CA GLU A 103 -3.48 -5.40 -12.56
C GLU A 103 -2.14 -5.69 -13.27
N CYS A 104 -1.04 -5.10 -12.79
CA CYS A 104 0.26 -5.23 -13.45
C CYS A 104 1.17 -6.32 -12.87
N GLY A 105 0.81 -6.94 -11.74
CA GLY A 105 1.61 -7.98 -11.09
C GLY A 105 2.92 -7.49 -10.47
N LYS A 106 3.19 -6.17 -10.47
CA LYS A 106 4.36 -5.58 -9.81
C LYS A 106 4.22 -5.62 -8.30
N ALA A 107 5.36 -5.65 -7.61
CA ALA A 107 5.42 -5.56 -6.15
C ALA A 107 4.93 -4.19 -5.67
N ILE A 108 4.13 -4.20 -4.62
CA ILE A 108 3.68 -3.03 -3.87
C ILE A 108 3.92 -3.28 -2.38
N ARG A 109 4.29 -2.24 -1.64
CA ARG A 109 4.51 -2.33 -0.20
C ARG A 109 3.18 -2.16 0.53
N THR A 110 2.85 -3.05 1.47
CA THR A 110 1.62 -2.99 2.28
C THR A 110 1.82 -2.40 3.66
N ASN A 111 3.07 -2.32 4.13
CA ASN A 111 3.38 -1.86 5.48
C ASN A 111 4.15 -0.53 5.43
N PRO A 112 3.83 0.42 6.33
CA PRO A 112 4.50 1.71 6.38
C PRO A 112 5.97 1.57 6.74
N ASP A 113 6.83 2.33 6.06
CA ASP A 113 8.27 2.41 6.35
C ASP A 113 8.68 3.66 7.16
N SER A 114 7.76 4.62 7.28
CA SER A 114 8.00 5.93 7.89
C SER A 114 6.68 6.61 8.26
N TYR A 115 6.76 7.69 9.04
CA TYR A 115 5.59 8.48 9.44
C TYR A 115 4.95 9.26 8.30
N SER A 116 5.71 9.56 7.24
CA SER A 116 5.24 10.25 6.04
C SER A 116 4.77 9.28 4.94
N TRP A 117 4.92 7.97 5.18
CA TRP A 117 4.54 6.94 4.21
C TRP A 117 3.05 6.97 3.94
N GLU A 118 2.70 6.65 2.70
CA GLU A 118 1.33 6.44 2.27
C GLU A 118 1.32 5.27 1.28
N PRO A 119 0.30 4.40 1.32
CA PRO A 119 0.21 3.32 0.37
C PRO A 119 0.23 3.85 -1.07
N ASN A 120 1.14 3.34 -1.90
CA ASN A 120 1.14 3.60 -3.34
C ASN A 120 0.20 2.65 -4.10
N PHE A 121 -0.91 2.30 -3.46
CA PHE A 121 -1.95 1.44 -3.99
C PHE A 121 -3.30 1.82 -3.36
N VAL A 122 -4.37 1.35 -3.98
CA VAL A 122 -5.73 1.39 -3.44
C VAL A 122 -6.34 0.00 -3.40
N GLN A 123 -7.34 -0.16 -2.54
CA GLN A 123 -8.11 -1.39 -2.45
C GLN A 123 -9.35 -1.27 -3.32
N SER A 124 -9.41 -2.08 -4.37
CA SER A 124 -10.59 -2.28 -5.20
C SER A 124 -11.35 -3.55 -4.80
N ASP A 125 -12.56 -3.73 -5.34
CA ASP A 125 -13.30 -5.00 -5.30
C ASP A 125 -12.51 -6.21 -5.85
N TYR A 126 -11.55 -5.98 -6.76
CA TYR A 126 -10.76 -7.02 -7.41
C TYR A 126 -9.38 -7.26 -6.75
N GLY A 127 -9.05 -6.49 -5.70
CA GLY A 127 -7.78 -6.58 -4.99
C GLY A 127 -7.04 -5.24 -4.95
N LEU A 128 -5.72 -5.28 -4.73
CA LEU A 128 -4.91 -4.07 -4.61
C LEU A 128 -4.44 -3.58 -5.98
N VAL A 129 -4.62 -2.30 -6.26
CA VAL A 129 -4.25 -1.65 -7.53
C VAL A 129 -3.20 -0.58 -7.25
N CYS A 130 -2.01 -0.68 -7.85
CA CYS A 130 -0.95 0.31 -7.65
C CYS A 130 -1.30 1.66 -8.29
N ALA A 131 -0.61 2.73 -7.87
CA ALA A 131 -0.86 4.09 -8.37
C ALA A 131 -0.73 4.25 -9.89
N ASP A 132 0.14 3.47 -10.53
CA ASP A 132 0.32 3.48 -12.00
C ASP A 132 -0.87 2.86 -12.74
N CYS A 133 -1.59 1.93 -12.10
CA CYS A 133 -2.72 1.21 -12.67
C CYS A 133 -4.08 1.81 -12.27
N ALA A 134 -4.12 2.57 -11.17
CA ALA A 134 -5.33 3.15 -10.65
C ALA A 134 -6.01 4.09 -11.68
N SER A 135 -7.33 4.05 -11.69
CA SER A 135 -8.21 4.71 -12.64
C SER A 135 -9.39 5.39 -11.93
N GLU A 136 -10.27 6.04 -12.68
CA GLU A 136 -11.48 6.66 -12.13
C GLU A 136 -12.47 5.63 -11.58
N ASP A 137 -12.50 4.42 -12.15
CA ASP A 137 -13.39 3.34 -11.70
C ASP A 137 -13.05 2.90 -10.26
N ASP A 138 -11.77 2.97 -9.87
CA ASP A 138 -11.31 2.64 -8.52
C ASP A 138 -11.81 3.63 -7.45
N LEU A 139 -12.31 4.80 -7.84
CA LEU A 139 -12.92 5.75 -6.90
C LEU A 139 -14.28 5.27 -6.38
N ALA A 140 -14.95 4.34 -7.07
CA ALA A 140 -16.26 3.84 -6.68
C ALA A 140 -16.24 3.27 -5.25
N ASP A 141 -15.19 2.55 -4.90
CA ASP A 141 -15.01 1.89 -3.60
C ASP A 141 -14.72 2.84 -2.42
N TYR A 142 -14.51 4.12 -2.74
CA TYR A 142 -14.30 5.20 -1.76
C TYR A 142 -15.49 6.17 -1.76
N THR A 143 -16.26 6.21 -2.85
CA THR A 143 -17.32 7.19 -3.05
C THR A 143 -18.49 6.96 -2.11
N ASN A 144 -18.92 8.01 -1.44
CA ASN A 144 -20.01 8.02 -0.46
C ASN A 144 -19.78 7.11 0.77
N THR A 145 -18.53 6.82 1.12
CA THR A 145 -18.14 6.03 2.31
C THR A 145 -17.49 6.91 3.37
N THR A 146 -17.63 6.58 4.66
CA THR A 146 -17.10 7.40 5.78
C THR A 146 -15.96 6.76 6.54
N ASP A 147 -15.59 5.54 6.17
CA ASP A 147 -14.55 4.71 6.76
C ASP A 147 -13.34 4.54 5.82
N ARG A 148 -13.33 5.25 4.69
CA ARG A 148 -12.26 5.20 3.69
C ARG A 148 -11.88 6.61 3.25
N ALA A 149 -10.61 6.78 2.94
CA ALA A 149 -10.07 7.98 2.29
C ALA A 149 -9.12 7.57 1.18
N ILE A 150 -9.15 8.29 0.06
CA ILE A 150 -8.17 8.12 -1.00
C ILE A 150 -6.82 8.69 -0.57
N PRO A 151 -5.71 8.08 -0.99
CA PRO A 151 -4.40 8.64 -0.74
C PRO A 151 -4.18 9.93 -1.54
N SER A 152 -3.26 10.77 -1.08
CA SER A 152 -3.00 12.10 -1.62
C SER A 152 -2.63 12.09 -3.12
N TRP A 153 -1.93 11.05 -3.59
CA TRP A 153 -1.56 10.90 -4.99
C TRP A 153 -2.77 10.63 -5.91
N MET A 154 -3.87 10.07 -5.40
CA MET A 154 -5.11 9.87 -6.18
C MET A 154 -5.84 11.18 -6.47
N ARG A 155 -5.43 12.31 -5.87
CA ARG A 155 -6.11 13.58 -6.06
C ARG A 155 -6.26 13.95 -7.53
N GLY A 156 -5.22 13.73 -8.33
CA GLY A 156 -5.27 14.00 -9.78
C GLY A 156 -6.23 13.10 -10.56
N ILE A 157 -6.56 11.90 -10.05
CA ILE A 157 -7.60 11.03 -10.62
C ILE A 157 -8.98 11.56 -10.23
N ALA A 158 -9.18 11.89 -8.95
CA ALA A 158 -10.42 12.47 -8.45
C ALA A 158 -10.80 13.78 -9.17
N ASP A 159 -9.82 14.67 -9.40
CA ASP A 159 -10.03 15.92 -10.13
C ASP A 159 -10.50 15.67 -11.58
N LYS A 160 -9.93 14.67 -12.27
CA LYS A 160 -10.36 14.28 -13.63
C LYS A 160 -11.78 13.70 -13.66
N ALA A 161 -12.12 12.94 -12.62
CA ALA A 161 -13.47 12.40 -12.41
C ALA A 161 -14.49 13.48 -11.99
N GLY A 162 -14.10 14.76 -11.93
CA GLY A 162 -14.99 15.89 -11.64
C GLY A 162 -15.17 16.21 -10.15
N PHE A 163 -14.41 15.57 -9.26
CA PHE A 163 -14.43 15.93 -7.85
C PHE A 163 -13.69 17.24 -7.61
N ILE A 164 -14.33 18.15 -6.88
CA ILE A 164 -13.76 19.42 -6.43
C ILE A 164 -13.72 19.46 -4.90
N CYS A 165 -12.93 20.36 -4.31
CA CYS A 165 -13.02 20.58 -2.87
C CYS A 165 -14.41 21.09 -2.50
N ALA A 166 -15.03 20.53 -1.46
CA ALA A 166 -16.38 20.90 -1.04
C ALA A 166 -16.57 22.41 -0.81
N LEU A 167 -15.52 23.10 -0.38
CA LEU A 167 -15.57 24.52 -0.07
C LEU A 167 -15.09 25.47 -1.19
N ASP A 168 -14.56 24.92 -2.28
CA ASP A 168 -14.24 25.71 -3.49
C ASP A 168 -15.50 25.91 -4.37
N ASP A 169 -16.58 25.20 -4.05
CA ASP A 169 -17.89 25.42 -4.64
C ASP A 169 -18.46 26.79 -4.17
N PRO A 170 -19.05 27.60 -5.07
CA PRO A 170 -19.56 28.94 -4.75
C PRO A 170 -20.54 28.99 -3.57
N TYR A 171 -21.26 27.89 -3.31
CA TYR A 171 -22.17 27.77 -2.17
C TYR A 171 -21.43 27.69 -0.83
N PHE A 172 -20.14 27.36 -0.83
CA PHE A 172 -19.36 26.99 0.35
C PHE A 172 -18.10 27.86 0.55
N SER A 173 -18.17 29.14 0.18
CA SER A 173 -17.15 30.24 0.19
C SER A 173 -15.89 30.25 1.11
N ALA A 174 -15.13 29.17 1.27
CA ALA A 174 -13.85 29.17 1.99
C ALA A 174 -12.85 28.21 1.35
N SER A 175 -11.57 28.59 1.31
CA SER A 175 -10.48 27.71 0.85
C SER A 175 -10.61 26.31 1.44
N CYS A 176 -10.62 25.27 0.60
CA CYS A 176 -10.70 23.83 0.93
C CYS A 176 -10.37 23.52 2.41
N LYS A 177 -11.41 23.36 3.25
CA LYS A 177 -11.23 23.14 4.70
C LYS A 177 -10.43 21.86 4.90
N ARG A 178 -9.41 22.00 5.75
CA ARG A 178 -8.57 20.89 6.20
C ARG A 178 -9.12 20.44 7.54
N PHE A 179 -9.53 19.18 7.57
CA PHE A 179 -9.84 18.46 8.80
C PHE A 179 -8.57 17.76 9.26
N GLN A 180 -8.47 17.51 10.57
CA GLN A 180 -7.31 16.91 11.19
C GLN A 180 -7.71 15.91 12.26
N THR A 181 -7.08 14.74 12.20
CA THR A 181 -7.21 13.69 13.22
C THR A 181 -5.82 13.34 13.73
N GLY A 182 -5.61 13.33 15.04
CA GLY A 182 -4.28 13.16 15.63
C GLY A 182 -4.27 13.06 17.16
N PHE A 183 -3.07 13.15 17.74
CA PHE A 183 -2.86 12.98 19.18
C PHE A 183 -2.85 14.30 19.98
N HIS A 184 -2.81 15.45 19.32
CA HIS A 184 -2.79 16.74 20.01
C HIS A 184 -4.21 17.28 20.29
N PRO A 185 -4.41 18.06 21.36
CA PRO A 185 -5.70 18.68 21.65
C PRO A 185 -6.22 19.49 20.45
N GLY A 186 -7.46 19.21 20.05
CA GLY A 186 -8.11 19.84 18.88
C GLY A 186 -7.94 19.09 17.55
N GLN A 187 -7.16 17.99 17.50
CA GLN A 187 -7.03 17.14 16.32
C GLN A 187 -7.99 15.94 16.39
N ASN A 188 -9.28 16.23 16.49
CA ASN A 188 -10.32 15.23 16.77
C ASN A 188 -11.47 15.28 15.76
N ASP A 189 -11.22 15.79 14.56
CA ASP A 189 -12.22 15.78 13.50
C ASP A 189 -12.55 14.35 13.10
N THR A 190 -13.84 14.07 12.88
CA THR A 190 -14.32 12.78 12.37
C THR A 190 -14.98 12.94 10.99
N PRO A 191 -14.90 11.93 10.11
CA PRO A 191 -15.60 11.93 8.82
C PRO A 191 -17.11 12.21 8.95
N GLN A 192 -17.74 11.72 10.01
CA GLN A 192 -19.18 11.88 10.25
C GLN A 192 -19.53 13.32 10.64
N GLU A 193 -18.74 13.96 11.50
CA GLU A 193 -18.94 15.37 11.86
C GLU A 193 -18.69 16.29 10.67
N ALA A 194 -17.63 16.05 9.89
CA ALA A 194 -17.35 16.80 8.66
C ALA A 194 -18.50 16.73 7.65
N LEU A 195 -19.11 15.56 7.47
CA LEU A 195 -20.30 15.44 6.61
C LEU A 195 -21.52 16.12 7.21
N GLN A 196 -21.70 16.05 8.53
CA GLN A 196 -22.82 16.74 9.17
C GLN A 196 -22.72 18.25 8.95
N GLU A 197 -21.52 18.84 9.05
CA GLU A 197 -21.31 20.24 8.70
C GLU A 197 -21.68 20.55 7.24
N LEU A 198 -21.29 19.69 6.29
CA LEU A 198 -21.67 19.87 4.89
C LEU A 198 -23.19 19.73 4.66
N TYR A 199 -23.85 18.82 5.38
CA TYR A 199 -25.30 18.69 5.36
C TYR A 199 -26.01 19.93 5.89
N ASP A 200 -25.47 20.52 6.96
CA ASP A 200 -26.03 21.72 7.60
C ASP A 200 -25.79 22.99 6.77
N LEU A 201 -24.68 23.05 6.02
CA LEU A 201 -24.39 24.11 5.05
C LEU A 201 -25.28 24.01 3.79
N CYS A 202 -25.72 22.80 3.47
CA CYS A 202 -26.71 22.55 2.43
C CYS A 202 -28.15 22.68 2.95
N GLU A 203 -29.12 22.47 2.08
CA GLU A 203 -30.54 22.32 2.45
C GLU A 203 -30.84 20.98 3.17
N GLY A 204 -29.87 20.47 3.95
CA GLY A 204 -29.96 19.22 4.70
C GLY A 204 -29.36 18.00 4.01
N LYS A 205 -29.27 16.90 4.78
CA LYS A 205 -28.67 15.62 4.39
C LYS A 205 -29.28 14.99 3.14
N GLU A 206 -30.60 15.00 3.03
CA GLU A 206 -31.30 14.38 1.89
C GLU A 206 -31.03 15.14 0.59
N PHE A 207 -31.00 16.48 0.65
CA PHE A 207 -30.61 17.30 -0.49
C PHE A 207 -29.16 17.01 -0.90
N PHE A 208 -28.23 17.02 0.05
CA PHE A 208 -26.82 16.75 -0.22
C PHE A 208 -26.62 15.38 -0.89
N LYS A 209 -27.20 14.32 -0.31
CA LYS A 209 -27.08 12.96 -0.85
C LYS A 209 -27.73 12.77 -2.22
N LYS A 210 -28.77 13.55 -2.53
CA LYS A 210 -29.40 13.54 -3.84
C LYS A 210 -28.53 14.25 -4.88
N LYS A 211 -27.90 15.37 -4.50
CA LYS A 211 -27.20 16.25 -5.42
C LYS A 211 -25.72 15.92 -5.61
N TYR A 212 -25.04 15.42 -4.58
CA TYR A 212 -23.58 15.27 -4.59
C TYR A 212 -23.15 13.84 -4.25
N ASP A 213 -22.09 13.40 -4.94
CA ASP A 213 -21.17 12.38 -4.44
C ASP A 213 -20.09 13.03 -3.58
N TYR A 214 -19.53 12.28 -2.63
CA TYR A 214 -18.41 12.74 -1.83
C TYR A 214 -17.29 11.68 -1.69
N LEU A 215 -16.08 12.17 -1.47
CA LEU A 215 -14.87 11.40 -1.18
C LEU A 215 -14.09 12.06 -0.04
N PHE A 216 -13.44 11.27 0.80
CA PHE A 216 -12.41 11.78 1.71
C PHE A 216 -11.04 11.61 1.06
N ALA A 217 -10.19 12.64 1.13
CA ALA A 217 -8.84 12.59 0.58
C ALA A 217 -7.81 13.01 1.62
N ILE A 218 -6.75 12.22 1.78
CA ILE A 218 -5.59 12.57 2.60
C ILE A 218 -4.87 13.75 1.94
N THR A 219 -4.52 14.76 2.72
CA THR A 219 -3.85 15.98 2.25
C THR A 219 -2.48 16.20 2.88
N ASP A 220 -2.26 15.68 4.09
CA ASP A 220 -0.96 15.72 4.76
C ASP A 220 -0.85 14.58 5.78
N LYS A 221 0.40 14.16 6.06
CA LYS A 221 0.73 13.02 6.94
C LYS A 221 1.86 13.42 7.88
N GLY A 222 1.59 13.35 9.18
CA GLY A 222 2.56 13.60 10.23
C GLY A 222 2.75 12.39 11.15
N GLN A 223 3.76 12.48 12.02
CA GLN A 223 4.02 11.45 13.03
C GLN A 223 2.85 11.25 14.01
N PHE A 224 2.08 12.30 14.27
CA PHE A 224 1.04 12.31 15.30
C PHE A 224 -0.34 12.73 14.77
N ASP A 225 -0.44 13.05 13.48
CA ASP A 225 -1.66 13.55 12.88
C ASP A 225 -1.73 13.29 11.38
N ILE A 226 -2.96 13.30 10.87
CA ILE A 226 -3.27 13.22 9.45
C ILE A 226 -4.21 14.39 9.15
N SER A 227 -3.89 15.14 8.10
CA SER A 227 -4.81 16.14 7.56
C SER A 227 -5.52 15.57 6.36
N TRP A 228 -6.83 15.83 6.26
CA TRP A 228 -7.67 15.33 5.18
C TRP A 228 -8.73 16.36 4.79
N THR A 229 -9.39 16.14 3.66
CA THR A 229 -10.45 17.02 3.16
C THR A 229 -11.59 16.21 2.56
N VAL A 230 -12.72 16.86 2.29
CA VAL A 230 -13.87 16.29 1.61
C VAL A 230 -13.93 16.85 0.19
N LEU A 231 -13.93 15.96 -0.79
CA LEU A 231 -14.19 16.27 -2.18
C LEU A 231 -15.64 15.97 -2.48
N ILE A 232 -16.26 16.79 -3.32
CA ILE A 232 -17.63 16.59 -3.80
C ILE A 232 -17.67 16.64 -5.32
N ARG A 233 -18.67 15.96 -5.89
CA ARG A 233 -18.98 16.00 -7.31
C ARG A 233 -20.50 16.07 -7.45
N GLU A 234 -21.00 16.99 -8.27
CA GLU A 234 -22.44 16.99 -8.62
C GLU A 234 -22.79 15.71 -9.37
N ARG A 235 -23.90 15.07 -8.99
CA ARG A 235 -24.46 13.94 -9.73
C ARG A 235 -25.16 14.46 -10.97
N GLU A 236 -25.01 13.73 -12.07
CA GLU A 236 -25.87 13.94 -13.24
C GLU A 236 -27.32 13.62 -12.82
N GLU A 237 -28.25 14.55 -13.07
CA GLU A 237 -29.67 14.27 -12.85
C GLU A 237 -30.13 13.23 -13.90
N ASP A 238 -30.49 12.02 -13.43
CA ASP A 238 -31.14 10.99 -14.25
C ASP A 238 -32.50 11.46 -14.83
#